data_AF-A0A0C9TX99-F1
#
_entry.id   AF-A0A0C9TX99-F1
#
_cell.length_a   1.000
_cell.length_b   1.000
_cell.length_c   1.000
_cell.angle_alpha   90.00
_cell.angle_beta   90.00
_cell.angle_gamma   90.00
#
_symmetry.space_group_name_H-M   'P 1'
#
loop_
_entity.id
_entity.type
_entity.pdbx_description
1 polymer ?
#
loop_
_entity_poly.entity_id
_entity_poly.type
_entity_poly.pdbx_seq_one_letter_code
_entity_poly.pdbx_strand_id
1 'polypeptide(L)'
;DEHNFSDSERNSIIISDNKIYEHSMLRVNYTTYDLRREQDTINPCTRADIMVLSHEDERTHPYWYARVVLIFHVNVEYRKDPRSPYSSPTRMDVLFVRWLRRDNTPAGWTAKRLQHLEFFDQENQEEAFGFLDPDSVIRGVHLIPAFSYGSTQDLLPSPS
;
A
#
# COMPACT_ATOMS: atom_id res chain seq x y z
N ASP A 1 -1.59 -16.43 0.03
CA ASP A 1 -2.88 -17.16 -0.13
C ASP A 1 -3.90 -16.35 -0.90
N GLU A 2 -4.12 -16.68 -2.17
CA GLU A 2 -5.22 -16.11 -2.95
C GLU A 2 -6.53 -16.78 -2.53
N HIS A 3 -7.23 -16.17 -1.58
CA HIS A 3 -8.60 -16.56 -1.28
C HIS A 3 -9.52 -16.11 -2.42
N ASN A 4 -9.96 -17.07 -3.23
CA ASN A 4 -10.95 -16.83 -4.26
C ASN A 4 -12.34 -16.76 -3.63
N PHE A 5 -12.92 -15.56 -3.59
CA PHE A 5 -14.29 -15.34 -3.16
C PHE A 5 -15.27 -15.55 -4.31
N SER A 6 -16.32 -16.33 -4.09
CA SER A 6 -17.40 -16.51 -5.05
C SER A 6 -18.23 -15.24 -5.23
N ASP A 7 -18.92 -15.10 -6.35
CA ASP A 7 -19.85 -13.98 -6.58
C ASP A 7 -20.94 -13.91 -5.51
N SER A 8 -21.38 -15.06 -5.01
CA SER A 8 -22.38 -15.14 -3.93
C SER A 8 -21.87 -14.54 -2.61
N GLU A 9 -20.57 -14.70 -2.33
CA GLU A 9 -19.93 -14.12 -1.14
C GLU A 9 -19.68 -12.63 -1.32
N ARG A 10 -19.21 -12.20 -2.49
CA ARG A 10 -19.04 -10.77 -2.81
C ARG A 10 -20.36 -10.02 -2.72
N ASN A 11 -21.46 -10.60 -3.23
CA ASN A 11 -22.80 -10.03 -3.16
C ASN A 11 -23.38 -9.94 -1.74
N SER A 12 -22.76 -10.60 -0.75
CA SER A 12 -23.16 -10.48 0.65
C SER A 12 -22.54 -9.28 1.37
N ILE A 13 -21.58 -8.60 0.72
CA ILE A 13 -20.92 -7.39 1.19
C ILE A 13 -21.63 -6.17 0.60
N ILE A 14 -21.91 -5.18 1.45
CA ILE A 14 -22.60 -3.97 1.04
C ILE A 14 -21.83 -2.76 1.49
N ILE A 15 -21.61 -1.84 0.55
CA ILE A 15 -21.08 -0.51 0.82
C ILE A 15 -22.28 0.38 1.12
N SER A 16 -22.35 0.85 2.36
CA SER A 16 -23.45 1.69 2.83
C SER A 16 -23.54 2.95 1.97
N ASP A 17 -24.75 3.30 1.54
CA ASP A 17 -25.06 4.41 0.64
C ASP A 17 -24.32 4.42 -0.71
N ASN A 18 -23.59 3.36 -1.08
CA ASN A 18 -22.65 3.36 -2.21
C ASN A 18 -21.66 4.54 -2.15
N LYS A 19 -21.20 4.91 -0.96
CA LYS A 19 -20.29 6.05 -0.75
C LYS A 19 -18.89 5.59 -0.37
N ILE A 20 -17.91 6.29 -0.94
CA ILE A 20 -16.50 6.27 -0.56
C ILE A 20 -16.15 7.65 -0.03
N TYR A 21 -15.41 7.71 1.07
CA TYR A 21 -15.01 8.94 1.72
C TYR A 21 -13.49 9.08 1.70
N GLU A 22 -12.99 10.01 0.89
CA GLU A 22 -11.55 10.27 0.75
C GLU A 22 -10.99 11.07 1.94
N HIS A 23 -9.74 10.78 2.30
CA HIS A 23 -8.98 11.45 3.35
C HIS A 23 -7.65 11.96 2.82
N SER A 24 -7.19 13.09 3.34
CA SER A 24 -5.91 13.68 2.91
C SER A 24 -4.69 13.06 3.60
N MET A 25 -4.86 12.42 4.76
CA MET A 25 -3.76 12.03 5.63
C MET A 25 -4.05 10.74 6.41
N LEU A 26 -3.01 9.92 6.60
CA LEU A 26 -2.97 8.76 7.48
C LEU A 26 -1.88 8.96 8.54
N ARG A 27 -2.10 8.47 9.76
CA ARG A 27 -1.11 8.47 10.84
C ARG A 27 -0.77 7.04 11.23
N VAL A 28 0.51 6.70 11.20
CA VAL A 28 1.02 5.37 11.55
C VAL A 28 1.96 5.51 12.73
N ASN A 29 1.68 4.78 13.81
CA ASN A 29 2.56 4.74 14.97
C ASN A 29 3.60 3.63 14.77
N TYR A 30 4.85 3.91 15.09
CA TYR A 30 5.93 2.94 15.03
C TYR A 30 6.80 2.99 16.28
N THR A 31 7.48 1.89 16.55
CA THR A 31 8.46 1.81 17.64
C THR A 31 9.85 2.14 17.11
N THR A 32 10.54 3.07 17.77
CA THR A 32 11.93 3.42 17.49
C THR A 32 12.89 2.40 18.12
N TYR A 33 14.17 2.46 17.74
CA TYR A 33 15.20 1.56 18.27
C TYR A 33 15.35 1.64 19.80
N ASP A 34 15.17 2.82 20.38
CA ASP A 34 15.21 3.05 21.83
C ASP A 34 13.88 2.73 22.54
N LEU A 35 13.03 1.91 21.91
CA LEU A 35 11.73 1.44 22.42
C LEU A 35 10.70 2.56 22.71
N ARG A 36 10.85 3.71 22.05
CA ARG A 36 9.86 4.79 22.11
C ARG A 36 8.85 4.63 21.00
N ARG A 37 7.69 5.28 21.17
CA ARG A 37 6.68 5.38 20.13
C ARG A 37 6.81 6.73 19.44
N GLU A 38 6.91 6.69 18.12
CA GLU A 38 6.81 7.84 17.24
C GLU A 38 5.68 7.64 16.23
N GLN A 39 5.39 8.67 15.46
CA GLN A 39 4.29 8.68 14.51
C GLN A 39 4.72 9.31 13.19
N ASP A 40 4.46 8.60 12.10
CA ASP A 40 4.52 9.15 10.76
C ASP A 40 3.18 9.70 10.33
N THR A 41 3.23 10.79 9.56
CA THR A 41 2.09 11.31 8.81
C THR A 41 2.32 11.06 7.33
N ILE A 42 1.47 10.21 6.77
CA ILE A 42 1.45 9.87 5.35
C ILE A 42 0.45 10.79 4.67
N ASN A 43 0.87 11.41 3.58
CA ASN A 43 0.06 12.33 2.79
C ASN A 43 0.36 12.07 1.31
N PRO A 44 -0.63 11.64 0.50
CA PRO A 44 -0.43 11.29 -0.90
C PRO A 44 0.24 12.39 -1.75
N CYS A 45 0.09 13.66 -1.37
CA CYS A 45 0.64 14.79 -2.09
C CYS A 45 2.09 15.16 -1.71
N THR A 46 2.57 14.73 -0.53
CA THR A 46 3.87 15.23 0.00
C THR A 46 4.78 14.14 0.55
N ARG A 47 4.25 13.12 1.21
CA ARG A 47 4.99 12.03 1.86
C ARG A 47 4.17 10.75 1.71
N ALA A 48 4.14 10.25 0.49
CA ALA A 48 3.23 9.18 0.08
C ALA A 48 3.85 7.79 0.20
N ASP A 49 5.18 7.69 0.35
CA ASP A 49 5.87 6.41 0.30
C ASP A 49 5.81 5.71 1.66
N ILE A 50 5.50 4.42 1.63
CA ILE A 50 5.29 3.57 2.80
C ILE A 50 6.06 2.26 2.67
N MET A 51 6.30 1.62 3.81
CA MET A 51 6.91 0.31 3.94
C MET A 51 5.93 -0.66 4.61
N VAL A 52 5.82 -1.85 4.05
CA VAL A 52 5.01 -2.96 4.57
C VAL A 52 5.87 -4.22 4.69
N LEU A 53 5.39 -5.21 5.43
CA LEU A 53 6.06 -6.51 5.51
C LEU A 53 5.86 -7.26 4.18
N SER A 54 6.94 -7.84 3.62
CA SER A 54 6.82 -8.70 2.44
C SER A 54 6.06 -9.99 2.80
N HIS A 55 5.27 -10.51 1.85
CA HIS A 55 4.66 -11.82 2.02
C HIS A 55 5.66 -12.96 1.84
N GLU A 56 6.78 -12.70 1.15
CA GLU A 56 7.86 -13.66 0.96
C GLU A 56 8.85 -13.61 2.13
N ASP A 57 9.35 -14.79 2.53
CA ASP A 57 10.44 -14.98 3.50
C ASP A 57 11.80 -14.57 2.90
N GLU A 58 11.88 -13.33 2.40
CA GLU A 58 13.12 -12.71 1.95
C GLU A 58 13.99 -12.40 3.17
N ARG A 59 14.78 -13.39 3.60
CA ARG A 59 15.67 -13.29 4.78
C ARG A 59 16.61 -12.09 4.75
N THR A 60 16.91 -11.55 3.57
CA THR A 60 17.81 -10.42 3.37
C THR A 60 17.11 -9.07 3.43
N HIS A 61 15.83 -8.98 3.05
CA HIS A 61 15.09 -7.73 3.00
C HIS A 61 13.56 -7.98 3.08
N PRO A 62 12.98 -8.11 4.29
CA PRO A 62 11.60 -8.57 4.48
C PRO A 62 10.55 -7.48 4.27
N TYR A 63 10.82 -6.51 3.37
CA TYR A 63 10.00 -5.32 3.23
C TYR A 63 9.64 -5.05 1.78
N TRP A 64 8.37 -4.70 1.57
CA TRP A 64 7.88 -4.12 0.33
C TRP A 64 7.63 -2.63 0.51
N TYR A 65 7.65 -1.92 -0.62
CA TYR A 65 7.46 -0.48 -0.67
C TYR A 65 6.30 -0.14 -1.58
N ALA A 66 5.55 0.86 -1.20
CA ALA A 66 4.44 1.36 -2.01
C ALA A 66 4.35 2.87 -1.91
N ARG A 67 3.80 3.50 -2.95
CA ARG A 67 3.39 4.89 -2.94
C ARG A 67 1.87 4.94 -2.76
N VAL A 68 1.40 5.56 -1.69
CA VAL A 68 -0.03 5.80 -1.46
C VAL A 68 -0.54 6.79 -2.49
N VAL A 69 -1.58 6.39 -3.23
CA VAL A 69 -2.25 7.19 -4.25
C VAL A 69 -3.49 7.84 -3.65
N LEU A 70 -4.33 7.05 -2.96
CA LEU A 70 -5.53 7.52 -2.28
C LEU A 70 -5.65 6.88 -0.90
N ILE A 71 -6.25 7.64 0.02
CA ILE A 71 -6.64 7.17 1.35
C ILE A 71 -8.14 7.38 1.42
N PHE A 72 -8.89 6.34 1.75
CA PHE A 72 -10.34 6.49 1.90
C PHE A 72 -10.89 5.49 2.91
N HIS A 73 -12.13 5.71 3.32
CA HIS A 73 -12.88 4.72 4.05
C HIS A 73 -14.22 4.44 3.38
N VAL A 74 -14.71 3.23 3.63
CA VAL A 74 -16.03 2.76 3.25
C VAL A 74 -16.72 2.20 4.48
N ASN A 75 -18.04 2.34 4.54
CA ASN A 75 -18.85 1.71 5.59
C ASN A 75 -19.40 0.40 5.05
N VAL A 76 -18.91 -0.72 5.56
CA VAL A 76 -19.19 -2.06 5.05
C VAL A 76 -20.15 -2.79 5.97
N GLU A 77 -21.13 -3.49 5.38
CA GLU A 77 -22.04 -4.40 6.04
C GLU A 77 -21.95 -5.80 5.39
N TYR A 78 -21.98 -6.85 6.20
CA TYR A 78 -21.95 -8.25 5.79
C TYR A 78 -23.28 -8.93 6.15
N ARG A 79 -24.10 -9.19 5.13
CA ARG A 79 -25.48 -9.66 5.32
C ARG A 79 -25.63 -11.15 5.62
N LYS A 80 -24.59 -11.96 5.36
CA LYS A 80 -24.71 -13.43 5.44
C LYS A 80 -24.76 -13.94 6.89
N ASP A 81 -24.16 -13.21 7.83
CA ASP A 81 -24.12 -13.60 9.24
C ASP A 81 -24.56 -12.46 10.17
N PRO A 82 -25.77 -12.54 10.76
CA PRO A 82 -26.27 -11.55 11.72
C PRO A 82 -25.46 -11.47 13.02
N ARG A 83 -24.58 -12.44 13.31
CA ARG A 83 -23.70 -12.41 14.48
C ARG A 83 -22.33 -11.82 14.17
N SER A 84 -22.05 -11.51 12.91
CA SER A 84 -20.82 -10.87 12.49
C SER A 84 -20.69 -9.46 13.11
N PRO A 85 -19.48 -9.01 13.48
CA PRO A 85 -19.25 -7.61 13.84
C PRO A 85 -19.52 -6.64 12.67
N TYR A 86 -19.66 -7.18 11.45
CA TYR A 86 -20.04 -6.44 10.25
C TYR A 86 -21.54 -6.55 9.94
N SER A 87 -22.38 -7.01 10.87
CA SER A 87 -23.85 -7.07 10.69
C SER A 87 -24.53 -5.69 10.65
N SER A 88 -23.83 -4.65 11.08
CA SER A 88 -24.19 -3.24 10.90
C SER A 88 -23.08 -2.51 10.14
N PRO A 89 -23.37 -1.34 9.54
CA PRO A 89 -22.36 -0.52 8.87
C PRO A 89 -21.13 -0.27 9.76
N THR A 90 -20.00 -0.86 9.37
CA THR A 90 -18.72 -0.73 10.08
C THR A 90 -17.72 -0.05 9.17
N ARG A 91 -17.04 0.97 9.71
CA ARG A 91 -16.01 1.71 8.98
C ARG A 91 -14.80 0.81 8.71
N MET A 92 -14.37 0.79 7.46
CA MET A 92 -13.14 0.14 7.01
C MET A 92 -12.29 1.17 6.26
N ASP A 93 -11.10 1.46 6.80
CA ASP A 93 -10.12 2.33 6.16
C ASP A 93 -9.28 1.51 5.16
N VAL A 94 -9.00 2.09 4.00
CA VAL A 94 -8.33 1.41 2.88
C VAL A 94 -7.36 2.39 2.22
N LEU A 95 -6.19 1.90 1.86
CA LEU A 95 -5.21 2.61 1.04
C LEU A 95 -5.24 2.05 -0.37
N PHE A 96 -5.30 2.92 -1.37
CA PHE A 96 -4.98 2.55 -2.74
C PHE A 96 -3.53 2.95 -3.01
N VAL A 97 -2.71 1.98 -3.38
CA VAL A 97 -1.27 2.13 -3.47
C VAL A 97 -0.74 1.71 -4.83
N ARG A 98 0.40 2.26 -5.21
CA ARG A 98 1.21 1.83 -6.33
C ARG A 98 2.47 1.14 -5.81
N TRP A 99 2.69 -0.10 -6.19
CA TRP A 99 3.80 -0.90 -5.68
C TRP A 99 5.14 -0.49 -6.30
N LEU A 100 6.21 -0.59 -5.50
CA LEU A 100 7.59 -0.50 -5.95
C LEU A 100 8.27 -1.86 -5.74
N ARG A 101 9.10 -2.26 -6.70
CA ARG A 101 10.01 -3.39 -6.59
C ARG A 101 11.44 -2.92 -6.45
N ARG A 102 12.27 -3.80 -5.90
CA ARG A 102 13.73 -3.59 -5.88
C ARG A 102 14.30 -3.90 -7.25
N ASP A 103 15.29 -3.11 -7.67
CA ASP A 103 16.07 -3.49 -8.85
C ASP A 103 16.90 -4.76 -8.52
N ASN A 104 17.12 -5.62 -9.50
CA ASN A 104 17.87 -6.86 -9.32
C ASN A 104 19.40 -6.63 -9.29
N THR A 105 19.85 -5.37 -9.22
CA THR A 105 21.27 -5.08 -9.34
C THR A 105 21.95 -5.04 -7.98
N PRO A 106 23.22 -5.49 -7.87
CA PRO A 106 23.89 -5.56 -6.57
C PRO A 106 23.90 -4.22 -5.83
N ALA A 107 23.50 -4.23 -4.56
CA ALA A 107 23.47 -3.07 -3.69
C ALA A 107 24.04 -3.40 -2.30
N GLY A 108 24.30 -2.37 -1.50
CA GLY A 108 24.90 -2.46 -0.18
C GLY A 108 26.39 -2.13 -0.15
N TRP A 109 27.01 -2.37 1.01
CA TRP A 109 28.37 -1.93 1.33
C TRP A 109 29.43 -2.43 0.34
N THR A 110 29.35 -3.70 -0.06
CA THR A 110 30.29 -4.30 -1.02
C THR A 110 30.18 -3.67 -2.40
N ALA A 111 28.96 -3.39 -2.86
CA ALA A 111 28.70 -2.75 -4.14
C ALA A 111 28.89 -1.22 -4.12
N LYS A 112 29.05 -0.62 -2.92
CA LYS A 112 29.11 0.83 -2.70
C LYS A 112 27.94 1.57 -3.36
N ARG A 113 26.77 0.94 -3.39
CA ARG A 113 25.55 1.41 -4.06
C ARG A 113 24.36 1.30 -3.12
N LEU A 114 23.50 2.32 -3.10
CA LEU A 114 22.24 2.27 -2.36
C LEU A 114 21.28 1.27 -2.99
N GLN A 115 20.34 0.78 -2.20
CA GLN A 115 19.21 0.01 -2.74
C GLN A 115 18.39 0.94 -3.64
N HIS A 116 18.03 0.45 -4.82
CA HIS A 116 17.19 1.17 -5.75
C HIS A 116 15.83 0.50 -5.82
N LEU A 117 14.81 1.34 -5.93
CA LEU A 117 13.43 0.95 -6.12
C LEU A 117 12.96 1.50 -7.45
N GLU A 118 12.16 0.71 -8.15
CA GLU A 118 11.47 1.09 -9.36
C GLU A 118 9.98 0.77 -9.22
N PHE A 119 9.14 1.52 -9.92
CA PHE A 119 7.73 1.15 -10.00
C PHE A 119 7.59 -0.15 -10.80
N PHE A 120 6.59 -0.95 -10.42
CA PHE A 120 6.14 -2.03 -11.29
C PHE A 120 5.68 -1.46 -12.64
N ASP A 121 5.96 -2.23 -13.70
CA ASP A 121 5.47 -1.95 -15.03
C ASP A 121 3.95 -2.15 -15.11
N GLN A 122 3.27 -1.39 -15.97
CA GLN A 122 1.83 -1.49 -16.17
C GLN A 122 1.41 -2.61 -17.09
N GLU A 123 2.34 -3.32 -17.75
CA GLU A 123 1.98 -4.48 -18.58
C GLU A 123 1.10 -5.48 -17.81
N ASN A 124 1.29 -5.58 -16.48
CA ASN A 124 0.35 -6.19 -15.54
C ASN A 124 -0.17 -5.15 -14.53
N GLN A 125 -1.20 -4.37 -14.91
CA GLN A 125 -1.83 -3.38 -14.02
C GLN A 125 -2.29 -3.99 -12.68
N GLU A 126 -2.68 -5.26 -12.68
CA GLU A 126 -3.08 -6.02 -11.49
C GLU A 126 -1.94 -6.18 -10.46
N GLU A 127 -0.68 -6.11 -10.91
CA GLU A 127 0.50 -6.18 -10.05
C GLU A 127 1.00 -4.78 -9.64
N ALA A 128 0.74 -3.76 -10.47
CA ALA A 128 1.28 -2.42 -10.25
C ALA A 128 0.53 -1.61 -9.18
N PHE A 129 -0.77 -1.86 -9.01
CA PHE A 129 -1.61 -1.18 -8.03
C PHE A 129 -2.30 -2.18 -7.12
N GLY A 130 -2.61 -1.75 -5.90
CA GLY A 130 -3.32 -2.61 -4.96
C GLY A 130 -4.07 -1.83 -3.88
N PHE A 131 -4.92 -2.57 -3.18
CA PHE A 131 -5.54 -2.11 -1.94
C PHE A 131 -4.75 -2.66 -0.77
N LEU A 132 -4.56 -1.83 0.26
CA LEU A 132 -3.79 -2.17 1.45
C LEU A 132 -4.56 -1.73 2.70
N ASP A 133 -4.57 -2.61 3.70
CA ASP A 133 -5.01 -2.29 5.05
C ASP A 133 -4.00 -1.32 5.70
N PRO A 134 -4.42 -0.13 6.17
CA PRO A 134 -3.54 0.78 6.91
C PRO A 134 -2.76 0.14 8.06
N ASP A 135 -3.32 -0.89 8.72
CA ASP A 135 -2.64 -1.60 9.82
C ASP A 135 -1.46 -2.47 9.35
N SER A 136 -1.37 -2.76 8.05
CA SER A 136 -0.23 -3.44 7.45
C SER A 136 0.97 -2.51 7.22
N VAL A 137 0.78 -1.19 7.37
CA VAL A 137 1.85 -0.21 7.19
C VAL A 137 2.77 -0.20 8.41
N ILE A 138 4.05 -0.52 8.19
CA ILE A 138 5.07 -0.49 9.24
C ILE A 138 5.51 0.94 9.52
N ARG A 139 5.76 1.71 8.44
CA ARG A 139 6.32 3.07 8.54
C ARG A 139 6.16 3.85 7.24
N GLY A 140 6.19 5.18 7.33
CA GLY A 140 6.48 6.03 6.18
C GLY A 140 7.94 5.92 5.76
N VAL A 141 8.23 6.15 4.48
CA VAL A 141 9.59 6.08 3.92
C VAL A 141 9.91 7.36 3.18
N HIS A 142 11.16 7.79 3.28
CA HIS A 142 11.69 8.85 2.44
C HIS A 142 12.52 8.26 1.30
N LEU A 143 11.93 8.20 0.11
CA LEU A 143 12.63 7.77 -1.10
C LEU A 143 13.26 8.97 -1.80
N ILE A 144 14.55 8.84 -2.14
CA ILE A 144 15.30 9.85 -2.87
C ILE A 144 15.27 9.48 -4.36
N PRO A 145 14.78 10.35 -5.25
CA PRO A 145 14.81 10.08 -6.68
C PRO A 145 16.23 9.86 -7.21
N ALA A 146 16.40 8.87 -8.08
CA ALA A 146 17.66 8.63 -8.76
C ALA A 146 17.80 9.59 -9.96
N PHE A 147 18.13 10.86 -9.69
CA PHE A 147 18.12 11.96 -10.66
C PHE A 147 18.90 11.69 -11.96
N SER A 148 19.94 10.84 -11.90
CA SER A 148 20.74 10.46 -13.06
C SER A 148 19.96 9.74 -14.16
N TYR A 149 18.84 9.10 -13.83
CA TYR A 149 18.01 8.37 -14.79
C TYR A 149 16.92 9.25 -15.43
N GLY A 150 16.78 10.50 -14.99
CA GLY A 150 15.73 11.40 -15.49
C GLY A 150 14.31 10.97 -15.10
N SER A 151 13.35 11.37 -15.92
CA SER A 151 11.92 11.04 -15.77
C SER A 151 11.45 10.19 -16.95
N THR A 152 10.57 9.23 -16.70
CA THR A 152 9.91 8.42 -17.75
C THR A 152 8.40 8.58 -17.69
N GLN A 153 7.75 8.52 -18.86
CA GLN A 153 6.29 8.36 -19.00
C GLN A 153 5.90 6.92 -19.34
N ASP A 154 6.88 6.04 -19.59
CA ASP A 154 6.66 4.68 -20.08
C ASP A 154 5.92 3.83 -19.04
N LEU A 155 6.14 4.10 -17.75
CA LEU A 155 5.53 3.38 -16.63
C LEU A 155 4.15 3.94 -16.22
N LEU A 156 3.70 5.06 -16.83
CA LEU A 156 2.37 5.67 -16.63
C LEU A 156 1.99 6.44 -17.91
N PRO A 157 1.71 5.73 -19.02
CA PRO A 157 1.26 6.39 -20.24
C PRO A 157 -0.05 7.12 -19.96
N SER A 158 -0.16 8.37 -20.38
CA SER A 158 -1.43 9.08 -20.32
C SER A 158 -2.42 8.40 -21.26
N PRO A 159 -3.70 8.20 -20.87
CA PRO A 159 -4.70 7.75 -21.81
C PRO A 159 -4.78 8.76 -22.95
N SER A 160 -4.71 8.24 -24.18
CA SER A 160 -4.79 9.00 -25.43
C SER A 160 -6.15 9.64 -25.62
#